data_AF-A0A0D7AZ00-F1
#
_entry.id   AF-A0A0D7AZ00-F1
#
_cell.length_a   1.000
_cell.length_b   1.000
_cell.length_c   1.000
_cell.angle_alpha   90.00
_cell.angle_beta   90.00
_cell.angle_gamma   90.00
#
_symmetry.space_group_name_H-M   'P 1'
#
loop_
_entity.id
_entity.type
_entity.pdbx_description
1 polymer ?
#
loop_
_entity_poly.entity_id
_entity_poly.type
_entity_poly.pdbx_seq_one_letter_code
_entity_poly.pdbx_strand_id
1 'polypeptide(L)'
;MDTRRLLEAATALSALLRARGVPHAFYGSVMTAALANLPHTDDIACIIEGGQHQAHPFRRLREAVGTSDDFTVVTSPWTNRLHVSYSGFIPAIEIEILPAGETGPRRLDASTTMKIYSVPFLTISEFLRQKLKVWTNSRLERDSRDILFVLAQFWNRIDYNRMPEHEMECFVECYPSAAVSWHAVKAKYRA
;
A
#
# COMPACT_ATOMS: atom_id res chain seq x y z
N MET A 1 -3.18 -12.34 11.11
CA MET A 1 -4.31 -11.55 11.66
C MET A 1 -5.48 -11.63 10.67
N ASP A 2 -6.71 -11.29 11.07
CA ASP A 2 -7.89 -11.39 10.18
C ASP A 2 -7.94 -10.19 9.22
N THR A 3 -8.00 -10.46 7.90
CA THR A 3 -8.08 -9.45 6.84
C THR A 3 -9.27 -8.50 7.03
N ARG A 4 -10.42 -9.00 7.50
CA ARG A 4 -11.60 -8.16 7.73
C ARG A 4 -11.35 -7.10 8.80
N ARG A 5 -10.70 -7.49 9.89
CA ARG A 5 -10.34 -6.57 10.98
C ARG A 5 -9.40 -5.47 10.50
N LEU A 6 -8.43 -5.82 9.64
CA LEU A 6 -7.54 -4.84 9.01
C LEU A 6 -8.29 -3.85 8.12
N LEU A 7 -9.24 -4.33 7.31
CA LEU A 7 -10.08 -3.48 6.46
C LEU A 7 -11.01 -2.57 7.28
N GLU A 8 -11.52 -3.04 8.41
CA GLU A 8 -12.32 -2.23 9.33
C GLU A 8 -11.48 -1.10 9.97
N ALA A 9 -10.27 -1.41 10.46
CA ALA A 9 -9.34 -0.40 10.94
C ALA A 9 -8.94 0.61 9.85
N ALA A 10 -8.69 0.12 8.62
CA ALA A 10 -8.40 0.96 7.47
C ALA A 10 -9.58 1.90 7.13
N THR A 11 -10.81 1.39 7.23
CA THR A 11 -12.03 2.16 7.00
C THR A 11 -12.18 3.27 8.04
N ALA A 12 -11.99 2.94 9.32
CA ALA A 12 -12.07 3.88 10.42
C ALA A 12 -11.00 4.99 10.29
N LEU A 13 -9.74 4.62 10.00
CA LEU A 13 -8.67 5.59 9.78
C LEU A 13 -8.94 6.45 8.54
N SER A 14 -9.42 5.83 7.45
CA SER A 14 -9.75 6.54 6.22
C SER A 14 -10.82 7.61 6.44
N ALA A 15 -11.82 7.32 7.27
CA ALA A 15 -12.88 8.28 7.61
C ALA A 15 -12.32 9.53 8.31
N LEU A 16 -11.44 9.35 9.32
CA LEU A 16 -10.79 10.45 10.02
C LEU A 16 -9.94 11.31 9.08
N LEU A 17 -9.15 10.66 8.22
CA LEU A 17 -8.29 11.35 7.26
C LEU A 17 -9.10 12.13 6.21
N ARG A 18 -10.21 11.55 5.71
CA ARG A 18 -11.12 12.24 4.78
C ARG A 18 -11.78 13.45 5.43
N ALA A 19 -12.21 13.35 6.68
CA ALA A 19 -12.82 14.45 7.42
C ALA A 19 -11.88 15.67 7.56
N ARG A 20 -10.56 15.44 7.56
CA ARG A 20 -9.53 16.50 7.56
C ARG A 20 -8.92 16.78 6.19
N GLY A 21 -9.50 16.25 5.11
CA GLY A 21 -9.06 16.43 3.74
C GLY A 21 -7.62 15.96 3.49
N VAL A 22 -7.14 14.92 4.20
CA VAL A 22 -5.79 14.36 4.06
C VAL A 22 -5.81 13.29 2.96
N PRO A 23 -5.15 13.52 1.81
CA PRO A 23 -5.03 12.49 0.79
C PRO A 23 -4.20 11.32 1.32
N HIS A 24 -4.72 10.11 1.13
CA HIS A 24 -4.10 8.89 1.63
C HIS A 24 -4.47 7.69 0.77
N ALA A 25 -3.66 6.64 0.87
CA ALA A 25 -3.89 5.36 0.23
C ALA A 25 -3.31 4.23 1.09
N PHE A 26 -4.01 3.11 1.16
CA PHE A 26 -3.54 1.92 1.84
C PHE A 26 -2.67 1.05 0.92
N TYR A 27 -1.72 0.37 1.55
CA TYR A 27 -0.69 -0.47 0.96
C TYR A 27 -0.40 -1.66 1.91
N GLY A 28 0.33 -2.66 1.42
CA GLY A 28 0.70 -3.86 2.17
C GLY A 28 -0.03 -5.10 1.66
N SER A 29 0.32 -6.27 2.19
CA SER A 29 -0.30 -7.55 1.78
C SER A 29 -1.80 -7.62 2.09
N VAL A 30 -2.35 -6.72 2.92
CA VAL A 30 -3.81 -6.56 3.06
C VAL A 30 -4.51 -6.27 1.72
N MET A 31 -3.85 -5.60 0.78
CA MET A 31 -4.42 -5.31 -0.53
C MET A 31 -4.61 -6.59 -1.36
N THR A 32 -3.58 -7.44 -1.44
CA THR A 32 -3.65 -8.71 -2.17
C THR A 32 -4.59 -9.69 -1.46
N ALA A 33 -4.57 -9.73 -0.13
CA ALA A 33 -5.51 -10.53 0.66
C ALA A 33 -6.96 -10.11 0.42
N ALA A 34 -7.26 -8.81 0.37
CA ALA A 34 -8.60 -8.31 0.06
C ALA A 34 -9.05 -8.66 -1.37
N LEU A 35 -8.15 -8.51 -2.35
CA LEU A 35 -8.44 -8.86 -3.76
C LEU A 35 -8.64 -10.37 -3.98
N ALA A 36 -7.88 -11.19 -3.25
CA ALA A 36 -7.96 -12.65 -3.31
C ALA A 36 -9.02 -13.25 -2.37
N ASN A 37 -9.70 -12.42 -1.57
CA ASN A 37 -10.61 -12.84 -0.50
C ASN A 37 -9.95 -13.84 0.48
N LEU A 38 -8.68 -13.60 0.84
CA LEU A 38 -7.94 -14.41 1.78
C LEU A 38 -8.26 -13.99 3.23
N PRO A 39 -8.45 -14.97 4.14
CA PRO A 39 -8.88 -14.68 5.51
C PRO A 39 -7.77 -14.06 6.37
N HIS A 40 -6.50 -14.21 5.98
CA HIS A 40 -5.37 -13.88 6.84
C HIS A 40 -4.29 -13.08 6.15
N THR A 41 -3.89 -12.00 6.82
CA THR A 41 -2.71 -11.18 6.54
C THR A 41 -2.38 -10.37 7.79
N ASP A 42 -1.18 -9.80 7.89
CA ASP A 42 -0.69 -9.04 9.04
C ASP A 42 0.05 -7.76 8.64
N ASP A 43 0.06 -7.43 7.34
CA ASP A 43 0.78 -6.30 6.78
C ASP A 43 -0.20 -5.25 6.23
N ILE A 44 -0.28 -4.12 6.92
CA ILE A 44 -1.03 -2.94 6.48
C ILE A 44 -0.20 -1.67 6.72
N ALA A 45 -0.17 -0.83 5.70
CA ALA A 45 0.35 0.51 5.81
C ALA A 45 -0.62 1.53 5.19
N CYS A 46 -0.56 2.76 5.67
CA CYS A 46 -1.25 3.90 5.11
C CYS A 46 -0.23 4.92 4.63
N ILE A 47 -0.22 5.19 3.33
CA ILE A 47 0.60 6.23 2.73
C ILE A 47 -0.19 7.53 2.79
N ILE A 48 0.43 8.58 3.32
CA ILE A 48 -0.19 9.91 3.44
C ILE A 48 0.56 10.95 2.63
N GLU A 49 -0.18 11.80 1.91
CA GLU A 49 0.41 12.91 1.17
C GLU A 49 0.77 14.06 2.10
N GLY A 50 2.00 14.58 1.97
CA GLY A 50 2.42 15.81 2.63
C GLY A 50 1.68 17.03 2.08
N GLY A 51 1.45 18.05 2.91
CA GLY A 51 0.94 19.34 2.41
C GLY A 51 1.98 20.04 1.54
N GLN A 52 1.57 20.71 0.45
CA GLN A 52 2.48 21.39 -0.50
C GLN A 52 3.44 22.43 0.12
N HIS A 53 3.20 22.84 1.37
CA HIS A 53 4.04 23.77 2.13
C HIS A 53 4.32 23.32 3.58
N GLN A 54 4.11 22.04 3.91
CA GLN A 54 4.32 21.55 5.27
C GLN A 54 5.60 20.74 5.40
N ALA A 55 6.47 21.17 6.31
CA ALA A 55 7.76 20.53 6.56
C ALA A 55 7.66 19.10 7.12
N HIS A 56 6.51 18.69 7.68
CA HIS A 56 6.37 17.41 8.36
C HIS A 56 5.15 16.61 7.87
N PRO A 57 5.35 15.46 7.20
CA PRO A 57 4.27 14.71 6.52
C PRO A 57 3.21 14.20 7.51
N PHE A 58 3.62 13.88 8.73
CA PHE A 58 2.73 13.27 9.73
C PHE A 58 1.89 14.24 10.57
N ARG A 59 2.08 15.56 10.45
CA ARG A 59 1.36 16.53 11.30
C ARG A 59 -0.17 16.41 11.11
N ARG A 60 -0.62 16.40 9.86
CA ARG A 60 -2.06 16.34 9.52
C ARG A 60 -2.71 15.03 9.98
N LEU A 61 -1.95 13.92 9.93
CA LEU A 61 -2.39 12.65 10.50
C LEU A 61 -2.63 12.77 12.00
N ARG A 62 -1.67 13.34 12.77
CA ARG A 62 -1.81 13.50 14.22
C ARG A 62 -3.03 14.37 14.57
N GLU A 63 -3.25 15.44 13.82
CA GLU A 63 -4.42 16.31 13.99
C GLU A 63 -5.74 15.61 13.64
N ALA A 64 -5.74 14.70 12.66
CA ALA A 64 -6.92 13.89 12.28
C ALA A 64 -7.21 12.77 13.27
N VAL A 65 -6.18 12.10 13.78
CA VAL A 65 -6.30 11.01 14.74
C VAL A 65 -6.65 11.53 16.14
N GLY A 66 -6.13 12.70 16.52
CA GLY A 66 -6.39 13.31 17.84
C GLY A 66 -7.85 13.68 18.13
N THR A 67 -8.78 13.47 17.19
CA THR A 67 -10.23 13.59 17.41
C THR A 67 -10.93 12.27 17.72
N SER A 68 -10.21 11.16 17.82
CA SER A 68 -10.77 9.82 18.04
C SER A 68 -10.11 9.16 19.25
N ASP A 69 -10.93 8.57 20.11
CA ASP A 69 -10.46 7.80 21.27
C ASP A 69 -10.02 6.37 20.87
N ASP A 70 -10.43 5.90 19.69
CA ASP A 70 -10.13 4.55 19.18
C ASP A 70 -8.73 4.45 18.56
N PHE A 71 -8.06 5.59 18.34
CA PHE A 71 -6.77 5.64 17.68
C PHE A 71 -5.73 6.33 18.54
N THR A 72 -4.56 5.71 18.65
CA THR A 72 -3.39 6.30 19.31
C THR A 72 -2.21 6.34 18.36
N VAL A 73 -1.45 7.43 18.41
CA VAL A 73 -0.25 7.59 17.58
C VAL A 73 0.96 7.06 18.35
N VAL A 74 1.65 6.09 17.78
CA VAL A 74 2.85 5.48 18.36
C VAL A 74 4.05 5.93 17.53
N THR A 75 4.92 6.74 18.12
CA THR A 75 6.20 7.13 17.50
C THR A 75 7.29 6.15 17.90
N SER A 76 7.99 5.58 16.92
CA SER A 76 9.21 4.82 17.21
C SER A 76 10.37 5.81 17.40
N PRO A 77 11.01 5.87 18.58
CA PRO A 77 12.11 6.82 18.81
C PRO A 77 13.38 6.48 18.01
N TRP A 78 13.49 5.27 17.47
CA TRP A 78 14.69 4.75 16.80
C TRP A 78 14.58 4.72 15.28
N THR A 79 13.39 4.93 14.74
CA THR A 79 13.14 4.90 13.29
C THR A 79 12.29 6.10 12.92
N ASN A 80 12.46 6.67 11.72
CA ASN A 80 11.58 7.73 11.23
C ASN A 80 10.20 7.18 10.80
N ARG A 81 9.72 6.12 11.49
CA ARG A 81 8.46 5.43 11.24
C ARG A 81 7.44 5.84 12.28
N LEU A 82 6.24 6.09 11.80
CA LEU A 82 5.09 6.41 12.62
C LEU A 82 4.09 5.28 12.50
N HIS A 83 3.54 4.86 13.63
CA HIS A 83 2.47 3.88 13.68
C HIS A 83 1.22 4.52 14.26
N VAL A 84 0.07 4.00 13.85
CA VAL A 84 -1.22 4.31 14.44
C VAL A 84 -1.82 3.02 14.92
N SER A 85 -2.13 2.94 16.21
CA SER A 85 -2.74 1.80 16.86
C SER A 85 -4.24 2.01 16.96
N TYR A 86 -5.02 1.07 16.44
CA TYR A 86 -6.48 1.06 16.52
C TYR A 86 -6.95 0.08 17.59
N SER A 87 -7.64 0.59 18.61
CA SER A 87 -8.06 -0.15 19.81
C SER A 87 -9.44 -0.80 19.70
N GLY A 88 -10.13 -0.68 18.56
CA GLY A 88 -11.44 -1.32 18.33
C GLY A 88 -11.41 -2.85 18.33
N PHE A 89 -10.23 -3.47 18.41
CA PHE A 89 -10.04 -4.91 18.53
C PHE A 89 -9.01 -5.27 19.59
N ILE A 90 -9.08 -6.52 20.06
CA ILE A 90 -8.05 -7.15 20.91
C ILE A 90 -7.46 -8.35 20.15
N PRO A 91 -6.14 -8.39 19.88
CA PRO A 91 -5.17 -7.30 20.09
C PRO A 91 -5.42 -6.09 19.18
N ALA A 92 -4.88 -4.94 19.57
CA ALA A 92 -4.96 -3.69 18.79
C ALA A 92 -4.30 -3.85 17.42
N ILE A 93 -4.78 -3.07 16.45
CA ILE A 93 -4.31 -3.12 15.08
C ILE A 93 -3.31 -2.00 14.85
N GLU A 94 -2.07 -2.37 14.58
CA GLU A 94 -1.02 -1.41 14.20
C GLU A 94 -1.07 -1.17 12.69
N ILE A 95 -1.17 0.10 12.30
CA ILE A 95 -1.06 0.54 10.91
C ILE A 95 0.23 1.36 10.78
N GLU A 96 1.16 0.90 9.94
CA GLU A 96 2.35 1.68 9.62
C GLU A 96 1.96 2.89 8.76
N ILE A 97 2.49 4.06 9.08
CA ILE A 97 2.24 5.29 8.34
C ILE A 97 3.49 5.67 7.57
N LEU A 98 3.32 5.82 6.26
CA LEU A 98 4.40 6.09 5.33
C LEU A 98 4.17 7.43 4.62
N PRO A 99 5.21 8.24 4.40
CA PRO A 99 5.06 9.49 3.65
C PRO A 99 5.07 9.21 2.14
N ALA A 100 4.12 9.83 1.44
CA ALA A 100 4.05 9.81 -0.02
C ALA A 100 5.33 10.38 -0.63
N GLY A 101 5.78 9.80 -1.75
CA GLY A 101 7.00 10.23 -2.44
C GLY A 101 8.29 9.59 -1.93
N GLU A 102 8.35 9.21 -0.65
CA GLU A 102 9.36 8.26 -0.15
C GLU A 102 8.89 6.82 -0.38
N THR A 103 7.62 6.57 -0.03
CA THR A 103 6.87 5.36 -0.34
C THR A 103 5.78 5.69 -1.34
N GLY A 104 5.68 4.90 -2.42
CA GLY A 104 4.65 5.09 -3.42
C GLY A 104 4.75 6.43 -4.17
N PRO A 105 3.67 6.88 -4.81
CA PRO A 105 3.65 8.11 -5.59
C PRO A 105 3.62 9.35 -4.70
N ARG A 106 4.09 10.49 -5.22
CA ARG A 106 4.09 11.78 -4.50
C ARG A 106 2.70 12.37 -4.32
N ARG A 107 1.80 12.10 -5.27
CA ARG A 107 0.41 12.56 -5.24
C ARG A 107 -0.50 11.36 -5.14
N LEU A 108 -1.51 11.46 -4.28
CA LEU A 108 -2.53 10.44 -4.03
C LEU A 108 -3.87 10.95 -4.59
N ASP A 109 -4.12 10.61 -5.84
CA ASP A 109 -5.27 11.03 -6.63
C ASP A 109 -5.88 9.85 -7.41
N ALA A 110 -6.83 10.14 -8.31
CA ALA A 110 -7.52 9.12 -9.10
C ALA A 110 -6.59 8.32 -10.05
N SER A 111 -5.37 8.81 -10.32
CA SER A 111 -4.40 8.12 -11.19
C SER A 111 -3.45 7.19 -10.42
N THR A 112 -3.45 7.28 -9.10
CA THR A 112 -2.51 6.59 -8.20
C THR A 112 -3.22 5.75 -7.15
N THR A 113 -4.51 6.01 -6.94
CA THR A 113 -5.37 5.30 -5.99
C THR A 113 -6.55 4.62 -6.67
N MET A 114 -7.03 3.52 -6.09
CA MET A 114 -8.27 2.83 -6.44
C MET A 114 -9.06 2.50 -5.18
N LYS A 115 -10.35 2.21 -5.29
CA LYS A 115 -11.17 1.83 -4.12
C LYS A 115 -11.31 0.30 -4.03
N ILE A 116 -11.05 -0.24 -2.85
CA ILE A 116 -11.37 -1.63 -2.48
C ILE A 116 -12.25 -1.53 -1.23
N TYR A 117 -13.48 -2.05 -1.28
CA TYR A 117 -14.47 -1.89 -0.20
C TYR A 117 -14.63 -0.43 0.28
N SER A 118 -14.63 0.55 -0.65
CA SER A 118 -14.70 2.00 -0.37
C SER A 118 -13.51 2.62 0.37
N VAL A 119 -12.47 1.85 0.67
CA VAL A 119 -11.18 2.29 1.23
C VAL A 119 -10.23 2.61 0.07
N PRO A 120 -9.47 3.73 0.11
CA PRO A 120 -8.55 4.07 -0.96
C PRO A 120 -7.28 3.25 -0.82
N PHE A 121 -6.96 2.42 -1.80
CA PHE A 121 -5.72 1.67 -1.92
C PHE A 121 -4.87 2.25 -3.05
N LEU A 122 -3.57 1.95 -3.07
CA LEU A 122 -2.78 2.17 -4.29
C LEU A 122 -3.39 1.42 -5.48
N THR A 123 -3.22 1.98 -6.69
CA THR A 123 -3.53 1.22 -7.91
C THR A 123 -2.66 -0.02 -8.02
N ILE A 124 -3.07 -0.98 -8.86
CA ILE A 124 -2.29 -2.19 -9.17
C ILE A 124 -0.85 -1.85 -9.57
N SER A 125 -0.66 -0.84 -10.42
CA SER A 125 0.66 -0.37 -10.85
C SER A 125 1.50 0.16 -9.67
N GLU A 126 0.95 1.09 -8.88
CA GLU A 126 1.70 1.68 -7.77
C GLU A 126 2.02 0.66 -6.67
N PHE A 127 1.09 -0.26 -6.40
CA PHE A 127 1.32 -1.39 -5.50
C PHE A 127 2.48 -2.26 -5.99
N LEU A 128 2.45 -2.66 -7.26
CA LEU A 128 3.47 -3.52 -7.86
C LEU A 128 4.84 -2.86 -7.84
N ARG A 129 4.93 -1.58 -8.24
CA ARG A 129 6.17 -0.80 -8.19
C ARG A 129 6.75 -0.74 -6.79
N GLN A 130 5.91 -0.51 -5.78
CA GLN A 130 6.37 -0.43 -4.40
C GLN A 130 6.81 -1.80 -3.87
N LYS A 131 6.04 -2.87 -4.10
CA LYS A 131 6.42 -4.24 -3.70
C LYS A 131 7.71 -4.69 -4.39
N LEU A 132 7.87 -4.39 -5.67
CA LEU A 132 9.07 -4.72 -6.42
C LEU A 132 10.30 -3.98 -5.88
N LYS A 133 10.19 -2.68 -5.58
CA LYS A 133 11.26 -1.91 -4.92
C LYS A 133 11.67 -2.53 -3.58
N VAL A 134 10.70 -2.91 -2.75
CA VAL A 134 10.97 -3.56 -1.45
C VAL A 134 11.65 -4.91 -1.67
N TRP A 135 11.09 -5.76 -2.54
CA TRP A 135 11.64 -7.07 -2.85
C TRP A 135 13.07 -7.00 -3.41
N THR A 136 13.38 -6.04 -4.29
CA THR A 136 14.74 -5.90 -4.83
C THR A 136 15.76 -5.67 -3.71
N ASN A 137 15.39 -4.92 -2.67
CA ASN A 137 16.26 -4.60 -1.54
C ASN A 137 16.38 -5.72 -0.51
N SER A 138 15.29 -6.44 -0.22
CA SER A 138 15.21 -7.36 0.92
C SER A 138 14.98 -8.83 0.55
N ARG A 139 14.57 -9.09 -0.70
CA ARG A 139 14.25 -10.41 -1.25
C ARG A 139 13.29 -11.23 -0.40
N LEU A 140 12.37 -10.56 0.30
CA LEU A 140 11.41 -11.24 1.18
C LEU A 140 10.40 -12.06 0.37
N GLU A 141 10.19 -13.30 0.78
CA GLU A 141 9.30 -14.25 0.08
C GLU A 141 7.86 -13.73 0.01
N ARG A 142 7.37 -13.08 1.07
CA ARG A 142 6.01 -12.52 1.11
C ARG A 142 5.76 -11.53 -0.04
N ASP A 143 6.74 -10.68 -0.33
CA ASP A 143 6.62 -9.68 -1.39
C ASP A 143 6.63 -10.36 -2.77
N SER A 144 7.40 -11.44 -2.94
CA SER A 144 7.36 -12.22 -4.18
C SER A 144 5.99 -12.87 -4.44
N ARG A 145 5.33 -13.39 -3.38
CA ARG A 145 3.98 -13.98 -3.49
C ARG A 145 2.94 -12.94 -3.90
N ASP A 146 3.00 -11.75 -3.31
CA ASP A 146 2.12 -10.63 -3.66
C ASP A 146 2.33 -10.17 -5.11
N ILE A 147 3.59 -10.02 -5.54
CA ILE A 147 3.95 -9.64 -6.91
C ILE A 147 3.43 -10.69 -7.91
N LEU A 148 3.70 -11.98 -7.65
CA LEU A 148 3.25 -13.08 -8.51
C LEU A 148 1.72 -13.12 -8.63
N PHE A 149 1.00 -12.97 -7.51
CA PHE A 149 -0.45 -12.92 -7.52
C PHE A 149 -0.97 -11.76 -8.38
N VAL A 150 -0.42 -10.56 -8.19
CA VAL A 150 -0.84 -9.37 -8.96
C VAL A 150 -0.54 -9.54 -10.45
N LEU A 151 0.64 -10.04 -10.80
CA LEU A 151 0.99 -10.33 -12.19
C LEU A 151 0.07 -11.40 -12.79
N ALA A 152 -0.25 -12.47 -12.07
CA ALA A 152 -1.11 -13.53 -12.60
C ALA A 152 -2.54 -13.04 -12.84
N GLN A 153 -3.13 -12.32 -11.88
CA GLN A 153 -4.57 -12.00 -11.88
C GLN A 153 -4.91 -10.64 -12.47
N PHE A 154 -3.98 -9.68 -12.43
CA PHE A 154 -4.26 -8.27 -12.74
C PHE A 154 -3.30 -7.65 -13.74
N TRP A 155 -2.57 -8.45 -14.53
CA TRP A 155 -1.61 -7.93 -15.51
C TRP A 155 -2.21 -6.89 -16.46
N ASN A 156 -3.47 -7.07 -16.86
CA ASN A 156 -4.18 -6.18 -17.77
C ASN A 156 -4.44 -4.78 -17.20
N ARG A 157 -4.35 -4.61 -15.88
CA ARG A 157 -4.48 -3.33 -15.16
C ARG A 157 -3.14 -2.66 -14.86
N ILE A 158 -2.02 -3.28 -15.21
CA ILE A 158 -0.68 -2.71 -15.04
C ILE A 158 -0.44 -1.67 -16.13
N ASP A 159 0.08 -0.52 -15.70
CA ASP A 159 0.60 0.52 -16.56
C ASP A 159 2.10 0.33 -16.76
N TYR A 160 2.48 -0.17 -17.94
CA TYR A 160 3.87 -0.47 -18.28
C TYR A 160 4.79 0.74 -18.11
N ASN A 161 4.32 1.95 -18.48
CA ASN A 161 5.11 3.18 -18.41
C ASN A 161 5.46 3.62 -16.97
N ARG A 162 4.82 3.01 -15.96
CA ARG A 162 5.12 3.26 -14.54
C ARG A 162 6.01 2.19 -13.92
N MET A 163 6.31 1.10 -14.64
CA MET A 163 7.04 -0.04 -14.10
C MET A 163 8.56 0.15 -14.24
N PRO A 164 9.33 -0.16 -13.19
CA PRO A 164 10.78 -0.22 -13.30
C PRO A 164 11.18 -1.51 -14.02
N GLU A 165 11.45 -1.41 -15.32
CA GLU A 165 11.62 -2.57 -16.21
C GLU A 165 12.78 -3.48 -15.78
N HIS A 166 13.92 -2.89 -15.42
CA HIS A 166 15.11 -3.66 -15.02
C HIS A 166 14.83 -4.53 -13.78
N GLU A 167 14.23 -3.96 -12.74
CA GLU A 167 13.87 -4.69 -11.53
C GLU A 167 12.84 -5.79 -11.82
N MET A 168 11.91 -5.53 -12.75
CA MET A 168 10.93 -6.54 -13.15
C MET A 168 11.58 -7.69 -13.93
N GLU A 169 12.56 -7.41 -14.77
CA GLU A 169 13.35 -8.44 -15.47
C GLU A 169 14.11 -9.31 -14.46
N CYS A 170 14.81 -8.69 -13.50
CA CYS A 170 15.45 -9.43 -12.41
C CYS A 170 14.45 -10.26 -11.58
N PHE A 171 13.22 -9.76 -11.40
CA PHE A 171 12.16 -10.51 -10.74
C PHE A 171 11.76 -11.75 -11.54
N VAL A 172 11.54 -11.61 -12.84
CA VAL A 172 11.15 -12.70 -13.74
C VAL A 172 12.25 -13.76 -13.85
N GLU A 173 13.52 -13.37 -13.82
CA GLU A 173 14.65 -14.32 -13.78
C GLU A 173 14.62 -15.18 -12.51
N CYS A 174 14.30 -14.58 -11.36
CA CYS A 174 14.17 -15.28 -10.09
C CYS A 174 12.88 -16.12 -10.01
N TYR A 175 11.80 -15.66 -10.64
CA TYR A 175 10.49 -16.32 -10.64
C TYR A 175 9.94 -16.46 -12.07
N PRO A 176 10.37 -17.49 -12.82
CA PRO A 176 10.00 -17.66 -14.23
C PRO A 176 8.49 -17.75 -14.50
N SER A 177 7.67 -18.13 -13.50
CA SER A 177 6.22 -18.12 -13.61
C SER A 177 5.62 -16.74 -13.86
N ALA A 178 6.33 -15.65 -13.50
CA ALA A 178 5.95 -14.28 -13.80
C ALA A 178 6.11 -13.90 -15.29
N ALA A 179 6.92 -14.64 -16.05
CA ALA A 179 7.31 -14.28 -17.41
C ALA A 179 6.11 -14.13 -18.35
N VAL A 180 5.14 -15.05 -18.27
CA VAL A 180 3.96 -15.04 -19.14
C VAL A 180 3.16 -13.76 -18.94
N SER A 181 2.86 -13.41 -17.70
CA SER A 181 2.16 -12.17 -17.36
C SER A 181 2.95 -10.94 -17.76
N TRP A 182 4.26 -10.91 -17.49
CA TRP A 182 5.10 -9.77 -17.85
C TRP A 182 5.19 -9.55 -19.36
N HIS A 183 5.31 -10.62 -20.15
CA HIS A 183 5.24 -10.53 -21.61
C HIS A 183 3.89 -9.99 -22.10
N ALA A 184 2.78 -10.41 -21.47
CA ALA A 184 1.46 -9.89 -21.82
C ALA A 184 1.34 -8.39 -21.53
N VAL A 185 1.91 -7.89 -20.41
CA VAL A 185 1.99 -6.45 -20.13
C VAL A 185 2.78 -5.74 -21.23
N LYS A 186 3.97 -6.21 -21.57
CA LYS A 186 4.80 -5.60 -22.63
C LYS A 186 4.10 -5.59 -23.99
N ALA A 187 3.42 -6.68 -24.35
CA ALA A 187 2.71 -6.80 -25.62
C ALA A 187 1.57 -5.78 -25.75
N LYS A 188 0.83 -5.52 -24.66
CA LYS A 188 -0.26 -4.53 -24.62
C LYS A 188 0.17 -3.11 -25.02
N TYR A 189 1.44 -2.74 -24.83
CA TYR A 189 1.98 -1.40 -25.10
C TYR A 189 2.80 -1.32 -26.39
N ARG A 190 2.97 -2.45 -27.09
CA ARG A 190 3.64 -2.53 -28.40
C ARG A 190 2.64 -2.60 -29.57
N ALA A 191 1.37 -2.87 -29.27
CA ALA A 191 0.26 -2.83 -30.22
C ALA A 191 -0.25 -1.39 -30.36
#